data_AF-A0A2D8URW9-F1
#
_entry.id   AF-A0A2D8URW9-F1
#
_cell.length_a   1.000
_cell.length_b   1.000
_cell.length_c   1.000
_cell.angle_alpha   90.00
_cell.angle_beta   90.00
_cell.angle_gamma   90.00
#
_symmetry.space_group_name_H-M   'P 1'
#
loop_
_entity.id
_entity.type
_entity.pdbx_description
1 polymer ?
#
loop_
_entity_poly.entity_id
_entity_poly.type
_entity_poly.pdbx_seq_one_letter_code
_entity_poly.pdbx_strand_id
1 'polypeptide(L)'
;MTFRFALTASLALAVGQTQAANHSIRVDAGHYDRLDTPVRFQLPESGGANWQLTGSDGQALPVQLDERGTGTFILPKLAAFQTAVFTLSDAGEKAHASAVNVARQGSRLHFTLGGRTVMHYQAEKSELPRADLERIYR
;
A
#
# COMPACT_ATOMS: atom_id res chain seq x y z
N MET A 1 15.61 -72.22 16.19
CA MET A 1 14.74 -71.53 15.22
C MET A 1 14.39 -70.17 15.78
N THR A 2 14.86 -69.12 15.12
CA THR A 2 14.81 -67.71 15.49
C THR A 2 13.49 -67.07 15.09
N PHE A 3 12.77 -66.45 16.02
CA PHE A 3 11.66 -65.53 15.69
C PHE A 3 11.99 -64.14 16.24
N ARG A 4 12.31 -63.23 15.31
CA ARG A 4 12.62 -61.82 15.56
C ARG A 4 11.31 -61.04 15.63
N PHE A 5 11.00 -60.44 16.77
CA PHE A 5 9.96 -59.42 16.89
C PHE A 5 10.49 -58.10 16.32
N ALA A 6 9.93 -57.64 15.21
CA ALA A 6 10.23 -56.35 14.62
C ALA A 6 9.45 -55.27 15.37
N LEU A 7 10.15 -54.39 16.10
CA LEU A 7 9.60 -53.21 16.75
C LEU A 7 9.68 -52.04 15.74
N THR A 8 8.56 -51.74 15.08
CA THR A 8 8.43 -50.57 14.21
C THR A 8 8.29 -49.31 15.06
N ALA A 9 9.36 -48.52 15.14
CA ALA A 9 9.34 -47.19 15.75
C ALA A 9 8.70 -46.19 14.78
N SER A 10 7.50 -45.71 15.11
CA SER A 10 6.79 -44.66 14.38
C SER A 10 7.51 -43.32 14.59
N LEU A 11 8.06 -42.77 13.51
CA LEU A 11 8.68 -41.44 13.48
C LEU A 11 7.55 -40.38 13.50
N ALA A 12 7.32 -39.75 14.64
CA ALA A 12 6.42 -38.62 14.75
C ALA A 12 7.03 -37.41 14.02
N LEU A 13 6.50 -37.08 12.85
CA LEU A 13 6.77 -35.82 12.16
C LEU A 13 6.27 -34.67 13.04
N ALA A 14 7.19 -33.97 13.69
CA ALA A 14 6.93 -32.64 14.24
C ALA A 14 6.67 -31.70 13.05
N VAL A 15 5.40 -31.49 12.73
CA VAL A 15 4.98 -30.44 11.81
C VAL A 15 5.30 -29.12 12.51
N GLY A 16 6.44 -28.53 12.15
CA GLY A 16 6.78 -27.17 12.55
C GLY A 16 5.70 -26.25 12.00
N GLN A 17 4.83 -25.76 12.88
CA GLN A 17 3.92 -24.68 12.56
C GLN A 17 4.77 -23.42 12.37
N THR A 18 5.06 -23.07 11.13
CA THR A 18 5.50 -21.72 10.77
C THR A 18 4.37 -20.76 11.15
N GLN A 19 4.44 -20.21 12.36
CA GLN A 19 3.60 -19.07 12.71
C GLN A 19 4.01 -17.92 11.78
N ALA A 20 3.12 -17.57 10.86
CA ALA A 20 3.25 -16.32 10.13
C ALA A 20 3.34 -15.19 11.17
N ALA A 21 4.41 -14.40 11.11
CA ALA A 21 4.56 -13.25 11.99
C ALA A 21 3.43 -12.26 11.68
N ASN A 22 2.46 -12.16 12.57
CA ASN A 22 1.37 -11.20 12.44
C ASN A 22 1.91 -9.81 12.82
N HIS A 23 2.14 -8.98 11.81
CA HIS A 23 2.59 -7.61 12.02
C HIS A 23 1.39 -6.71 12.31
N SER A 24 1.58 -5.73 13.21
CA SER A 24 0.57 -4.72 13.49
C SER A 24 1.13 -3.31 13.36
N ILE A 25 0.29 -2.39 12.90
CA ILE A 25 0.60 -0.97 12.77
C ILE A 25 -0.32 -0.20 13.71
N ARG A 26 0.30 0.62 14.57
CA ARG A 26 -0.40 1.57 15.42
C ARG A 26 -0.26 2.96 14.85
N VAL A 27 -1.37 3.69 14.74
CA VAL A 27 -1.39 5.09 14.32
C VAL A 27 -2.11 5.92 15.38
N ASP A 28 -1.39 6.88 15.97
CA ASP A 28 -1.96 7.85 16.89
C ASP A 28 -2.30 9.14 16.14
N ALA A 29 -3.48 9.71 16.36
CA ALA A 29 -3.90 10.95 15.68
C ALA A 29 -3.08 12.17 16.15
N GLY A 30 -2.73 12.20 17.43
CA GLY A 30 -2.15 13.37 18.09
C GLY A 30 -3.23 14.38 18.48
N HIS A 31 -2.93 15.68 18.41
CA HIS A 31 -3.84 16.74 18.88
C HIS A 31 -4.93 17.14 17.87
N TYR A 32 -4.85 16.65 16.64
CA TYR A 32 -5.73 17.05 15.56
C TYR A 32 -6.35 15.82 14.89
N ASP A 33 -7.54 16.02 14.34
CA ASP A 33 -8.18 15.04 13.47
C ASP A 33 -7.30 14.78 12.25
N ARG A 34 -7.27 13.52 11.82
CA ARG A 34 -6.69 13.09 10.56
C ARG A 34 -7.81 12.68 9.63
N LEU A 35 -7.86 13.30 8.46
CA LEU A 35 -8.81 12.97 7.40
C LEU A 35 -8.01 12.74 6.11
N ASP A 36 -8.28 11.63 5.43
CA ASP A 36 -7.62 11.22 4.17
C ASP A 36 -6.09 11.40 4.21
N THR A 37 -5.49 11.03 5.33
CA THR A 37 -4.09 11.36 5.64
C THR A 37 -3.17 10.23 5.18
N PRO A 38 -2.14 10.51 4.36
CA PRO A 38 -1.14 9.49 4.00
C PRO A 38 -0.28 9.15 5.22
N VAL A 39 -0.22 7.86 5.56
CA VAL A 39 0.60 7.33 6.64
C VAL A 39 1.70 6.47 6.04
N ARG A 40 2.95 6.75 6.43
CA ARG A 40 4.15 6.04 5.96
C ARG A 40 4.77 5.21 7.07
N PHE A 41 5.24 4.01 6.73
CA PHE A 41 5.91 3.12 7.66
C PHE A 41 6.91 2.22 6.94
N GLN A 42 7.91 1.71 7.67
CA GLN A 42 8.84 0.74 7.12
C GLN A 42 8.20 -0.65 7.13
N LEU A 43 8.20 -1.33 5.98
CA LEU A 43 7.73 -2.70 5.90
C LEU A 43 8.74 -3.67 6.53
N PRO A 44 8.27 -4.78 7.12
CA PRO A 44 9.16 -5.85 7.58
C PRO A 44 9.91 -6.46 6.39
N GLU A 45 11.18 -6.85 6.59
CA GLU A 45 12.05 -7.41 5.54
C GLU A 45 11.50 -8.72 4.95
N SER A 46 10.69 -9.45 5.71
CA SER A 46 10.03 -10.68 5.27
C SER A 46 8.60 -10.39 4.82
N GLY A 47 8.33 -10.44 3.52
CA GLY A 47 6.98 -10.72 3.04
C GLY A 47 6.70 -10.41 1.57
N GLY A 48 5.41 -10.39 1.24
CA GLY A 48 4.90 -10.46 -0.12
C GLY A 48 4.99 -9.18 -0.94
N ALA A 49 4.63 -9.30 -2.22
CA ALA A 49 4.61 -8.16 -3.15
C ALA A 49 3.38 -7.25 -2.94
N ASN A 50 2.31 -7.75 -2.33
CA ASN A 50 1.02 -7.08 -2.24
C ASN A 50 0.56 -6.98 -0.78
N TRP A 51 0.86 -5.86 -0.13
CA TRP A 51 0.51 -5.66 1.28
C TRP A 51 -0.86 -5.01 1.46
N GLN A 52 -1.56 -5.46 2.51
CA GLN A 52 -2.84 -4.91 2.93
C GLN A 52 -2.87 -4.73 4.45
N LEU A 53 -3.57 -3.68 4.88
CA LEU A 53 -3.92 -3.44 6.27
C LEU A 53 -5.39 -3.79 6.50
N THR A 54 -5.68 -4.40 7.64
CA THR A 54 -7.05 -4.67 8.09
C THR A 54 -7.26 -3.97 9.43
N GLY A 55 -8.24 -3.07 9.49
CA GLY A 55 -8.65 -2.38 10.71
C GLY A 55 -9.44 -3.29 11.66
N SER A 56 -9.65 -2.83 12.90
CA SER A 56 -10.47 -3.53 13.90
C SER A 56 -11.95 -3.65 13.51
N ASP A 57 -12.42 -2.78 12.62
CA ASP A 57 -13.74 -2.81 11.99
C ASP A 57 -13.83 -3.76 10.78
N GLY A 58 -12.73 -4.44 10.44
CA GLY A 58 -12.62 -5.29 9.26
C GLY A 58 -12.38 -4.53 7.97
N GLN A 59 -12.19 -3.20 8.01
CA GLN A 59 -11.90 -2.41 6.82
C GLN A 59 -10.52 -2.79 6.25
N ALA A 60 -10.50 -3.16 4.97
CA ALA A 60 -9.30 -3.40 4.20
C ALA A 60 -8.76 -2.09 3.60
N LEU A 61 -7.48 -1.79 3.85
CA LEU A 61 -6.78 -0.64 3.28
C LEU A 61 -5.54 -1.14 2.50
N PRO A 62 -5.40 -0.80 1.21
CA PRO A 62 -4.25 -1.19 0.43
C PRO A 62 -2.99 -0.44 0.87
N VAL A 63 -1.83 -1.11 0.80
CA VAL A 63 -0.52 -0.49 1.04
C VAL A 63 0.21 -0.35 -0.29
N GLN A 64 0.63 0.88 -0.61
CA GLN A 64 1.49 1.16 -1.75
C GLN A 64 2.95 1.19 -1.30
N LEU A 65 3.80 0.45 -2.01
CA LEU A 65 5.24 0.39 -1.76
C LEU A 65 5.97 1.40 -2.65
N ASP A 66 6.99 2.05 -2.09
CA ASP A 66 8.00 2.75 -2.86
C ASP A 66 9.24 1.88 -3.14
N GLU A 67 10.18 2.40 -3.93
CA GLU A 67 11.42 1.72 -4.31
C GLU A 67 12.36 1.43 -3.12
N ARG A 68 12.11 2.04 -1.95
CA ARG A 68 12.91 1.90 -0.74
C ARG A 68 12.27 0.94 0.27
N GLY A 69 11.15 0.30 -0.08
CA GLY A 69 10.41 -0.57 0.83
C GLY A 69 9.64 0.19 1.92
N THR A 70 9.36 1.48 1.72
CA THR A 70 8.44 2.23 2.58
C THR A 70 7.00 2.01 2.10
N GLY A 71 6.15 1.56 3.00
CA GLY A 71 4.72 1.40 2.76
C GLY A 71 3.98 2.71 3.03
N THR A 72 3.05 3.06 2.15
CA THR A 72 2.11 4.17 2.34
C THR A 72 0.68 3.67 2.20
N PHE A 73 -0.19 4.06 3.13
CA PHE A 73 -1.64 3.89 2.99
C PHE A 73 -2.36 5.20 3.31
N ILE A 74 -3.61 5.33 2.88
CA ILE A 74 -4.45 6.50 3.20
C ILE A 74 -5.34 6.15 4.39
N LEU A 75 -5.16 6.86 5.50
CA LEU A 75 -6.01 6.77 6.68
C LEU A 75 -7.28 7.62 6.44
N PRO A 76 -8.48 7.02 6.32
CA PRO A 76 -9.69 7.76 5.95
C PRO A 76 -10.09 8.79 7.01
N LYS A 77 -10.16 8.35 8.27
CA LYS A 77 -10.52 9.20 9.39
C LYS A 77 -9.95 8.67 10.70
N LEU A 78 -9.40 9.55 11.51
CA LEU A 78 -9.05 9.28 12.91
C LEU A 78 -9.18 10.59 13.70
N ALA A 79 -10.07 10.61 14.70
CA ALA A 79 -10.29 11.80 15.52
C ALA A 79 -9.07 12.10 16.40
N ALA A 80 -8.91 13.36 16.80
CA ALA A 80 -7.90 13.80 17.73
C ALA A 80 -7.87 12.92 18.99
N PHE A 81 -6.66 12.67 19.48
CA PHE A 81 -6.35 11.85 20.66
C PHE A 81 -6.76 10.38 20.57
N GLN A 82 -7.21 9.91 19.39
CA GLN A 82 -7.50 8.49 19.16
C GLN A 82 -6.29 7.75 18.60
N THR A 83 -6.35 6.43 18.74
CA THR A 83 -5.38 5.48 18.20
C THR A 83 -6.12 4.45 17.36
N ALA A 84 -5.63 4.19 16.15
CA ALA A 84 -6.06 3.06 15.34
C ALA A 84 -4.98 1.97 15.33
N VAL A 85 -5.40 0.72 15.30
CA VAL A 85 -4.52 -0.45 15.16
C VAL A 85 -4.97 -1.24 13.95
N PHE A 86 -4.01 -1.60 13.10
CA PHE A 86 -4.22 -2.35 11.88
C PHE A 86 -3.34 -3.60 11.88
N THR A 87 -3.86 -4.70 11.36
CA THR A 87 -3.07 -5.91 11.08
C THR A 87 -2.54 -5.83 9.65
N LEU A 88 -1.25 -6.09 9.47
CA LEU A 88 -0.58 -6.13 8.17
C LEU A 88 -0.46 -7.57 7.69
N SER A 89 -0.93 -7.83 6.47
CA SER A 89 -0.89 -9.15 5.85
C SER A 89 -0.57 -9.05 4.36
N ASP A 90 0.01 -10.12 3.81
CA ASP A 90 0.12 -10.30 2.36
C ASP A 90 -1.27 -10.63 1.80
N ALA A 91 -1.75 -9.81 0.86
CA ALA A 91 -3.04 -9.99 0.21
C ALA A 91 -3.00 -11.08 -0.88
N GLY A 92 -1.81 -11.58 -1.25
CA GLY A 92 -1.61 -12.57 -2.31
C GLY A 92 -1.85 -11.97 -3.69
N GLU A 93 -3.10 -11.66 -4.02
CA GLU A 93 -3.47 -10.92 -5.23
C GLU A 93 -3.46 -9.41 -5.01
N LYS A 94 -3.18 -8.67 -6.09
CA LYS A 94 -3.10 -7.22 -6.06
C LYS A 94 -4.52 -6.66 -5.84
N ALA A 95 -4.77 -6.10 -4.65
CA ALA A 95 -6.09 -5.60 -4.26
C ALA A 95 -6.70 -4.57 -5.23
N HIS A 96 -5.88 -3.87 -6.03
CA HIS A 96 -6.38 -2.90 -7.01
C HIS A 96 -5.63 -2.93 -8.35
N ALA A 97 -6.41 -2.92 -9.43
CA ALA A 97 -5.94 -2.81 -10.82
C ALA A 97 -5.63 -1.37 -11.26
N SER A 98 -5.92 -0.36 -10.43
CA SER A 98 -5.83 1.05 -10.83
C SER A 98 -4.47 1.65 -10.49
N ALA A 99 -3.47 1.35 -11.33
CA ALA A 99 -2.23 2.13 -11.36
C ALA A 99 -2.49 3.46 -12.06
N VAL A 100 -2.02 4.57 -11.48
CA VAL A 100 -1.90 5.83 -12.20
C VAL A 100 -0.83 5.63 -13.28
N ASN A 101 -1.21 5.83 -14.55
CA ASN A 101 -0.25 5.78 -15.65
C ASN A 101 0.18 7.19 -16.01
N VAL A 102 1.48 7.39 -16.17
CA VAL A 102 2.05 8.67 -16.60
C VAL A 102 2.68 8.49 -17.98
N ALA A 103 2.20 9.27 -18.94
CA ALA A 103 2.76 9.26 -20.29
C ALA A 103 3.14 10.68 -20.71
N ARG A 104 4.30 10.82 -21.35
CA ARG A 104 4.67 12.08 -21.99
C ARG A 104 3.95 12.20 -23.33
N GLN A 105 3.28 13.32 -23.54
CA GLN A 105 2.64 13.68 -24.80
C GLN A 105 3.10 15.10 -25.17
N GLY A 106 4.09 15.19 -26.07
CA GLY A 106 4.76 16.45 -26.38
C GLY A 106 5.40 17.07 -25.13
N SER A 107 5.08 18.33 -24.87
CA SER A 107 5.61 19.12 -23.74
C SER A 107 4.91 18.86 -22.39
N ARG A 108 3.96 17.91 -22.34
CA ARG A 108 3.15 17.62 -21.15
C ARG A 108 3.29 16.18 -20.67
N LEU A 109 3.14 15.99 -19.36
CA LEU A 109 2.90 14.68 -18.75
C LEU A 109 1.41 14.52 -18.51
N HIS A 110 0.85 13.41 -18.98
CA HIS A 110 -0.56 13.07 -18.84
C HIS A 110 -0.68 11.94 -17.83
N PHE A 111 -1.47 12.17 -16.79
CA PHE A 111 -1.75 11.21 -15.73
C PHE A 111 -3.12 10.61 -16.00
N THR A 112 -3.19 9.30 -16.18
CA THR A 112 -4.44 8.59 -16.44
C THR A 112 -4.74 7.58 -15.34
N LEU A 113 -6.01 7.46 -15.00
CA LEU A 113 -6.56 6.51 -14.04
C LEU A 113 -7.76 5.82 -14.69
N GLY A 114 -7.72 4.50 -14.83
CA GLY A 114 -8.78 3.75 -15.52
C GLY A 114 -9.03 4.22 -16.96
N GLY A 115 -7.97 4.60 -17.68
CA GLY A 115 -8.04 5.12 -19.06
C GLY A 115 -8.51 6.58 -19.19
N ARG A 116 -8.91 7.23 -18.09
CA ARG A 116 -9.33 8.64 -18.08
C ARG A 116 -8.17 9.53 -17.66
N THR A 117 -7.90 10.60 -18.39
CA THR A 117 -6.93 11.61 -17.95
C THR A 117 -7.49 12.40 -16.78
N VAL A 118 -6.74 12.43 -15.67
CA VAL A 118 -7.14 13.11 -14.42
C VAL A 118 -6.29 14.35 -14.15
N MET A 119 -5.10 14.44 -14.73
CA MET A 119 -4.20 15.58 -14.58
C MET A 119 -3.27 15.68 -15.78
N HIS A 120 -2.87 16.91 -16.10
CA HIS A 120 -1.74 17.19 -16.99
C HIS A 120 -0.74 18.07 -16.26
N TYR A 121 0.55 17.82 -16.46
CA TYR A 121 1.63 18.67 -15.99
C TYR A 121 2.42 19.23 -17.18
N GLN A 122 2.59 20.54 -17.22
CA GLN A 122 3.40 21.21 -18.24
C GLN A 122 4.88 21.04 -17.88
N ALA A 123 5.56 20.09 -18.53
CA ALA A 123 6.93 19.70 -18.19
C ALA A 123 8.01 20.52 -18.91
N GLU A 124 7.62 21.29 -19.92
CA GLU A 124 8.50 22.19 -20.67
C GLU A 124 7.86 23.58 -20.76
N LYS A 125 8.63 24.57 -21.22
CA LYS A 125 8.15 25.95 -21.36
C LYS A 125 6.86 25.99 -22.19
N SER A 126 5.81 26.60 -21.64
CA SER A 126 4.57 26.82 -22.39
C SER A 126 4.76 27.91 -23.44
N GLU A 127 3.89 27.90 -24.44
CA GLU A 127 3.74 29.04 -25.33
C GLU A 127 3.29 30.28 -24.54
N LEU A 128 3.57 31.46 -25.11
CA LEU A 128 3.08 32.71 -24.54
C LEU A 128 1.54 32.71 -24.56
N PRO A 129 0.90 33.32 -23.55
CA PRO A 129 -0.54 33.54 -23.58
C PRO A 129 -0.95 34.25 -24.88
N ARG A 130 -2.13 33.91 -25.40
CA ARG A 130 -2.63 34.49 -26.65
C ARG A 130 -2.66 36.02 -26.56
N ALA A 131 -2.31 36.70 -27.64
CA ALA A 131 -2.18 38.16 -27.65
C ALA A 131 -3.50 38.89 -27.39
N ASP A 132 -4.63 38.23 -27.62
CA ASP A 132 -6.00 38.74 -27.42
C ASP A 132 -6.55 38.55 -26.00
N LEU A 133 -5.76 37.98 -25.08
CA LEU A 133 -6.16 37.86 -23.67
C LEU A 133 -6.16 39.23 -22.99
N GLU A 134 -7.15 39.46 -22.13
CA GLU A 134 -7.16 40.64 -21.26
C GLU A 134 -5.84 40.69 -20.46
N ARG A 135 -5.36 41.91 -20.22
CA ARG A 135 -4.03 42.14 -19.65
C ARG A 135 -3.82 41.49 -18.27
N ILE A 136 -4.90 41.23 -17.54
CA ILE A 136 -4.88 40.55 -16.24
C ILE A 136 -4.61 39.03 -16.34
N TYR A 137 -4.70 38.45 -17.53
CA TYR A 137 -4.49 37.03 -17.81
C TYR A 137 -3.28 36.76 -18.73
N ARG A 138 -2.47 37.79 -19.02
CA ARG A 138 -1.16 37.66 -19.70
C ARG A 138 -0.04 37.34 -18.74
#